data_AF-A0A443JDB8-F1
#
_entry.id   AF-A0A443JDB8-F1
#
_cell.length_a   1.000
_cell.length_b   1.000
_cell.length_c   1.000
_cell.angle_alpha   90.00
_cell.angle_beta   90.00
_cell.angle_gamma   90.00
#
_symmetry.space_group_name_H-M   'P 1'
#
loop_
_entity.id
_entity.type
_entity.pdbx_description
1 polymer ?
#
loop_
_entity_poly.entity_id
_entity_poly.type
_entity_poly.pdbx_seq_one_letter_code
_entity_poly.pdbx_strand_id
1 'polypeptide(L)' 'MTEVEVDQILTLQWPAVVRRAMAEGDAWSRKFACSIARQGKRPGWMPTPKQEFLMRAALAEMGGGDAEEWSPIDPEDTP' A
#
# COMPACT_ATOMS: atom_id res chain seq x y z
N MET A 1 -3.21 -11.83 -7.62
CA MET A 1 -3.87 -10.55 -7.92
C MET A 1 -4.43 -10.62 -9.32
N THR A 2 -5.59 -10.00 -9.56
CA THR A 2 -6.15 -9.78 -10.91
C THR A 2 -5.54 -8.53 -11.55
N GLU A 3 -5.67 -8.36 -12.87
CA GLU A 3 -5.19 -7.15 -13.55
C GLU A 3 -5.83 -5.87 -12.98
N VAL A 4 -7.13 -5.92 -12.68
CA VAL A 4 -7.87 -4.80 -12.09
C VAL A 4 -7.34 -4.46 -10.69
N GLU A 5 -7.06 -5.48 -9.87
CA GLU A 5 -6.47 -5.26 -8.53
C GLU A 5 -5.07 -4.63 -8.63
N VAL A 6 -4.25 -5.09 -9.59
CA VAL A 6 -2.91 -4.51 -9.81
C VAL A 6 -3.01 -3.06 -10.23
N ASP A 7 -3.90 -2.72 -11.17
CA ASP A 7 -4.12 -1.34 -11.62
C ASP A 7 -4.58 -0.43 -10.46
N GLN A 8 -5.55 -0.89 -9.68
CA GLN A 8 -6.03 -0.15 -8.50
C GLN A 8 -4.93 0.08 -7.48
N ILE A 9 -4.15 -0.95 -7.16
CA ILE A 9 -3.03 -0.83 -6.22
C ILE A 9 -2.02 0.17 -6.75
N LEU A 10 -1.58 0.03 -8.00
CA LEU A 10 -0.54 0.89 -8.58
C LEU A 10 -0.98 2.34 -8.71
N THR A 11 -2.25 2.58 -8.99
CA THR A 11 -2.81 3.92 -9.21
C THR A 11 -3.17 4.61 -7.89
N LEU A 12 -3.78 3.89 -6.95
CA LEU A 12 -4.39 4.49 -5.76
C LEU A 12 -3.54 4.36 -4.49
N GLN A 13 -2.86 3.22 -4.31
CA GLN A 13 -2.24 2.87 -3.02
C GLN A 13 -0.70 2.92 -3.07
N TRP A 14 -0.11 2.45 -4.16
CA TRP A 14 1.34 2.34 -4.32
C TRP A 14 2.09 3.68 -4.24
N PRO A 15 1.54 4.84 -4.68
CA PRO A 15 2.18 6.13 -4.45
C PRO A 15 2.40 6.44 -2.97
N ALA A 16 1.51 6.00 -2.07
CA ALA A 16 1.70 6.13 -0.63
C ALA A 16 2.83 5.23 -0.11
N VAL A 17 2.88 3.98 -0.57
CA VAL A 17 3.97 3.04 -0.26
C VAL A 17 5.33 3.61 -0.68
N VAL A 18 5.43 4.19 -1.88
CA VAL A 18 6.67 4.84 -2.35
C VAL A 18 7.07 6.01 -1.45
N ARG A 19 6.12 6.89 -1.09
CA ARG A 19 6.41 8.02 -0.20
C ARG A 19 6.91 7.56 1.17
N ARG A 20 6.26 6.58 1.80
CA ARG A 20 6.69 6.01 3.09
C ARG A 20 8.06 5.34 2.98
N ALA A 21 8.28 4.51 1.94
CA ALA A 21 9.57 3.87 1.72
C ALA A 21 10.71 4.89 1.56
N MET A 22 10.45 6.02 0.90
CA MET A 22 11.44 7.09 0.74
C MET A 22 11.72 7.86 2.03
N ALA A 23 10.70 8.07 2.87
CA ALA A 23 10.84 8.79 4.14
C ALA A 23 11.49 7.93 5.24
N GLU A 24 11.02 6.69 5.40
CA GLU A 24 11.30 5.85 6.57
C GLU A 24 11.95 4.51 6.22
N GLY A 25 11.78 4.03 4.98
CA GLY A 25 12.22 2.71 4.55
C GLY A 25 13.74 2.58 4.41
N ASP A 26 14.24 1.34 4.49
CA ASP A 26 15.64 1.01 4.25
C ASP A 26 16.00 1.04 2.74
N ALA A 27 17.29 0.84 2.43
CA ALA A 27 17.76 0.88 1.05
C ALA A 27 17.09 -0.17 0.15
N TRP A 28 16.71 -1.32 0.72
CA TRP A 28 16.03 -2.38 -0.02
C TRP A 28 14.58 -1.99 -0.34
N SER A 29 13.82 -1.52 0.66
CA SER A 29 12.41 -1.13 0.51
C SER A 29 12.24 0.00 -0.50
N ARG A 30 13.13 1.00 -0.46
CA ARG A 30 13.18 2.09 -1.46
C ARG A 30 13.35 1.56 -2.87
N LYS A 31 14.34 0.68 -3.07
CA LYS A 31 14.61 0.08 -4.40
C LYS A 31 13.44 -0.79 -4.86
N PHE A 32 12.86 -1.58 -3.96
CA PHE A 32 11.72 -2.43 -4.26
C PHE A 32 10.49 -1.60 -4.68
N ALA A 33 10.06 -0.65 -3.84
CA ALA A 33 8.89 0.20 -4.11
C ALA A 33 9.02 0.94 -5.45
N CYS A 34 10.17 1.56 -5.71
CA CYS A 34 10.47 2.23 -6.97
C CYS A 34 10.50 1.26 -8.16
N SER A 35 11.01 0.04 -7.99
CA SER A 35 11.05 -0.95 -9.06
C SER A 35 9.64 -1.38 -9.50
N ILE A 36 8.72 -1.58 -8.56
CA ILE A 36 7.32 -1.93 -8.84
C ILE A 36 6.63 -0.76 -9.53
N ALA A 37 6.78 0.47 -9.01
CA ALA A 37 6.21 1.67 -9.62
C ALA A 37 6.69 1.89 -11.06
N ARG A 38 7.94 1.50 -11.37
CA ARG A 38 8.50 1.58 -12.72
C ARG A 38 8.00 0.46 -13.62
N GLN A 39 7.94 -0.77 -13.13
CA GLN A 39 7.49 -1.93 -13.91
C GLN A 39 6.00 -1.87 -14.21
N GLY A 40 5.19 -1.44 -13.24
CA GLY A 40 3.74 -1.29 -13.36
C GLY A 40 3.25 -0.29 -14.41
N LYS A 41 4.14 0.55 -14.96
CA LYS A 41 3.82 1.42 -16.10
C LYS A 41 3.77 0.66 -17.44
N ARG A 42 4.24 -0.58 -17.48
CA ARG A 42 4.27 -1.38 -18.71
C ARG A 42 2.89 -1.99 -18.96
N PRO A 43 2.32 -1.86 -20.18
CA PRO A 43 1.05 -2.48 -20.51
C PRO A 43 1.07 -4.00 -20.28
N GLY A 44 0.04 -4.53 -19.63
CA GLY A 44 -0.10 -5.96 -19.34
C GLY A 44 0.92 -6.50 -18.33
N TRP A 45 1.63 -5.64 -17.61
CA TRP A 45 2.54 -6.10 -16.57
C TRP A 45 1.77 -6.67 -15.39
N MET A 46 2.19 -7.86 -14.97
CA MET A 46 1.71 -8.51 -13.75
C MET A 46 2.90 -8.79 -12.82
N PRO A 47 2.73 -8.61 -11.50
CA PRO A 47 3.74 -9.00 -10.55
C PRO A 47 3.92 -10.51 -10.56
N THR A 48 5.17 -10.95 -10.40
CA THR A 48 5.46 -12.35 -10.07
C THR A 48 4.83 -12.72 -8.71
N PRO A 49 4.61 -14.02 -8.41
CA PRO A 49 4.02 -14.43 -7.11
C PRO A 49 4.79 -13.89 -5.90
N LYS A 50 6.12 -13.80 -5.99
CA LYS A 50 6.96 -13.22 -4.94
C LYS A 50 6.75 -11.70 -4.81
N GLN A 51 6.68 -11.00 -5.94
CA GLN A 51 6.39 -9.56 -5.93
C GLN A 51 5.01 -9.29 -5.36
N GLU A 52 3.98 -10.06 -5.74
CA GLU A 52 2.63 -9.94 -5.18
C GLU A 52 2.65 -10.10 -3.66
N PHE A 53 3.30 -11.14 -3.13
CA PHE A 53 3.42 -11.35 -1.69
C PHE A 53 4.02 -10.12 -0.98
N LEU A 54 5.13 -9.60 -1.52
CA LEU A 54 5.81 -8.43 -0.96
C LEU A 54 5.00 -7.13 -1.12
N MET A 55 4.26 -6.98 -2.21
CA MET A 55 3.34 -5.86 -2.40
C MET A 55 2.22 -5.88 -1.36
N ARG A 56 1.63 -7.05 -1.09
CA ARG A 56 0.61 -7.21 -0.04
C ARG A 56 1.17 -6.91 1.34
N ALA A 57 2.38 -7.38 1.65
CA ALA A 57 3.05 -7.07 2.91
C ALA A 57 3.26 -5.57 3.10
N ALA A 58 3.78 -4.88 2.08
CA ALA A 58 3.97 -3.42 2.12
C ALA A 58 2.65 -2.66 2.28
N LEU A 59 1.56 -3.12 1.66
CA LEU A 59 0.23 -2.53 1.84
C LEU A 59 -0.34 -2.76 3.25
N ALA A 60 -0.13 -3.94 3.82
CA ALA A 60 -0.55 -4.24 5.19
C ALA A 60 0.17 -3.34 6.22
N GLU A 61 1.45 -3.07 6.01
CA GLU A 61 2.23 -2.14 6.84
C GLU A 61 1.70 -0.69 6.76
N MET A 62 1.08 -0.29 5.65
CA MET A 62 0.43 1.03 5.54
C MET A 62 -0.88 1.11 6.33
N GLY A 63 -1.62 0.01 6.44
CA GLY A 63 -2.92 -0.05 7.11
C GLY A 63 -2.85 -0.25 8.62
N GLY A 64 -1.69 -0.65 9.16
CA GLY A 64 -1.48 -0.84 10.60
C GLY A 64 -1.32 0.46 11.41
N GLY A 65 -1.54 1.63 10.79
CA GLY A 65 -1.33 2.93 11.41
C GLY A 65 -2.55 3.56 12.08
N ASP A 66 -3.76 3.30 11.61
CA ASP A 66 -4.97 3.97 12.11
C ASP A 66 -6.19 3.05 11.99
N ALA A 67 -6.27 2.08 12.89
CA ALA A 67 -7.56 1.69 13.43
C ALA A 67 -7.75 2.45 14.75
N GLU A 68 -7.60 3.78 14.71
CA GLU A 68 -8.27 4.63 15.69
C GLU A 68 -9.75 4.37 15.43
N GLU A 69 -10.32 3.52 16.28
CA GLU A 69 -11.73 3.21 16.35
C GLU A 69 -12.50 4.53 16.42
N TRP A 70 -12.96 5.00 15.27
CA TRP A 70 -13.85 6.14 15.20
C TRP A 70 -15.14 5.75 15.94
N SER A 71 -15.21 6.11 17.24
CA SER A 71 -16.40 6.00 18.08
C SER A 71 -17.13 7.34 18.09
N PRO A 72 -18.31 7.46 17.45
CA PRO A 72 -19.00 8.73 17.30
C PRO A 72 -20.19 8.80 18.25
N ILE A 73 -19.96 8.52 19.53
CA ILE A 73 -20.96 8.75 20.59
C ILE A 73 -20.29 8.66 21.96
N ASP A 74 -20.09 9.80 22.60
CA ASP A 74 -19.93 9.89 24.05
C ASP A 74 -21.29 9.57 24.70
N PRO A 75 -21.40 8.57 25.61
CA PRO A 75 -22.65 8.24 26.27
C PRO A 75 -23.10 9.25 27.35
N GLU A 76 -22.40 10.37 27.55
CA GLU A 76 -22.77 11.39 28.56
C GLU A 76 -23.85 12.39 28.10
N ASP A 77 -24.36 12.30 26.87
CA ASP A 77 -25.42 13.16 26.34
C ASP A 77 -26.79 12.43 26.21
N THR A 78 -27.13 11.58 27.19
CA THR A 78 -28.50 11.08 27.35
C THR A 78 -29.22 11.91 28.43
N PRO A 79 -30.34 12.59 28.10
CA PRO A 79 -31.04 13.51 29.01
C PRO A 79 -31.71 12.83 30.21
#